data_AF-A0A2S4V5V3-F1
#
_entry.id   AF-A0A2S4V5V3-F1
#
_cell.length_a   1.000
_cell.length_b   1.000
_cell.length_c   1.000
_cell.angle_alpha   90.00
_cell.angle_beta   90.00
_cell.angle_gamma   90.00
#
_symmetry.space_group_name_H-M   'P 1'
#
loop_
_entity.id
_entity.type
_entity.pdbx_description
1 polymer ?
#
loop_
_entity_poly.entity_id
_entity_poly.type
_entity_poly.pdbx_seq_one_letter_code
_entity_poly.pdbx_strand_id
1 'polypeptide(L)'
;MAGLVGYANREYPSRVNPIMTDRLPDAFAETGVLQAARLVNNQNHLRTEHNRTTQTAINYDSLERQPLWNANWSMGWWGNMGGPKQKGITEYSLSPYRQSPGKHAFRGWLFQGYRRLACQVPYWIVPFGVGYGVIKWADADNHFRNTKAGHAQGKFP
;
A
#
# COMPACT_ATOMS: atom_id res chain seq x y z
N MET A 1 -12.08 18.62 42.30
CA MET A 1 -11.42 19.50 41.31
C MET A 1 -10.04 19.83 41.91
N ALA A 2 -8.87 19.56 41.36
CA ALA A 2 -8.40 18.95 40.13
C ALA A 2 -6.97 18.42 40.45
N GLY A 3 -6.60 17.25 39.92
CA GLY A 3 -5.25 16.70 40.04
C GLY A 3 -4.46 16.94 38.75
N LEU A 4 -3.27 17.53 38.89
CA LEU A 4 -2.24 17.71 37.88
C LEU A 4 -1.80 16.37 37.23
N VAL A 5 -1.37 16.45 35.96
CA VAL A 5 -0.25 15.79 35.25
C VAL A 5 -0.64 15.89 33.75
N GLY A 6 -0.01 16.66 32.85
CA GLY A 6 1.40 16.90 32.67
C GLY A 6 1.89 16.17 31.41
N TYR A 7 1.66 16.72 30.22
CA TYR A 7 2.43 16.38 29.02
C TYR A 7 2.66 17.63 28.17
N ALA A 8 3.91 18.11 28.22
CA ALA A 8 4.43 19.21 27.45
C ALA A 8 4.96 18.73 26.08
N ASN A 9 4.73 19.57 25.08
CA ASN A 9 5.58 19.89 23.92
C ASN A 9 6.40 18.77 23.25
N ARG A 10 6.13 18.58 21.96
CA ARG A 10 7.23 18.54 20.99
C ARG A 10 6.81 19.15 19.66
N GLU A 11 7.23 20.39 19.48
CA GLU A 11 7.25 21.11 18.21
C GLU A 11 8.11 20.34 17.20
N TYR A 12 7.67 20.29 15.95
CA TYR A 12 8.48 19.81 14.83
C TYR A 12 9.25 20.99 14.24
N PRO A 13 10.59 21.06 14.32
CA PRO A 13 11.31 22.01 13.49
C PRO A 13 11.40 21.50 12.04
N SER A 14 10.96 22.40 11.16
CA SER A 14 10.95 22.31 9.71
C SER A 14 12.30 21.92 9.08
N ARG A 15 12.23 21.18 7.97
CA ARG A 15 13.36 20.87 7.09
C ARG A 15 13.85 22.15 6.43
N VAL A 16 15.04 22.63 6.78
CA VAL A 16 15.78 23.62 6.00
C VAL A 16 17.01 22.91 5.44
N ASN A 17 17.08 22.77 4.12
CA ASN A 17 18.29 22.36 3.41
C ASN A 17 19.22 23.58 3.34
N PRO A 18 20.46 23.53 3.87
CA PRO A 18 21.42 24.59 3.59
C PRO A 18 22.18 24.22 2.31
N ILE A 19 21.59 24.56 1.15
CA ILE A 19 22.40 24.88 -0.02
C ILE A 19 22.63 26.39 0.04
N MET A 20 23.91 26.78 0.10
CA MET A 20 24.43 28.09 -0.24
C MET A 20 24.19 29.22 0.79
N THR A 21 25.19 29.47 1.63
CA THR A 21 25.64 30.85 1.89
C THR A 21 27.17 30.89 1.93
N ASP A 22 27.69 31.72 1.04
CA ASP A 22 29.08 32.07 0.79
C ASP A 22 29.79 32.73 2.00
N ARG A 23 31.12 32.51 2.04
CA ARG A 23 32.18 33.47 2.47
C ARG A 23 32.28 33.89 3.95
N LEU A 24 33.26 33.28 4.64
CA LEU A 24 34.48 33.86 5.28
C LEU A 24 34.84 33.19 6.63
N PRO A 25 36.12 33.24 7.07
CA PRO A 25 36.80 32.09 7.65
C PRO A 25 36.97 32.14 9.18
N ASP A 26 36.54 31.08 9.85
CA ASP A 26 36.86 30.77 11.23
C ASP A 26 37.00 29.25 11.38
N ALA A 27 38.15 28.76 10.88
CA ALA A 27 38.58 27.36 10.74
C ALA A 27 38.63 26.52 12.05
N PHE A 28 38.06 27.02 13.15
CA PHE A 28 38.02 26.34 14.45
C PHE A 28 36.61 26.23 15.07
N ALA A 29 35.64 27.07 14.68
CA ALA A 29 34.27 26.99 15.18
C ALA A 29 33.35 26.17 14.25
N GLU A 30 33.60 26.24 12.94
CA GLU A 30 32.89 25.42 11.95
C GLU A 30 33.26 23.94 12.05
N THR A 31 34.49 23.63 12.48
CA THR A 31 34.90 22.23 12.67
C THR A 31 34.06 21.58 13.75
N GLY A 32 33.81 22.22 14.90
CA GLY A 32 33.00 21.66 15.97
C GLY A 32 31.55 21.37 15.56
N VAL A 33 30.89 22.30 14.86
CA VAL A 33 29.49 22.15 14.43
C VAL A 33 29.36 21.17 13.26
N LEU A 34 30.27 21.21 12.29
CA LEU A 34 30.30 20.23 11.18
C LEU A 34 30.73 18.85 11.68
N GLN A 35 31.63 18.76 12.67
CA GLN A 35 31.99 17.52 13.34
C GLN A 35 30.76 16.99 14.10
N ALA A 36 30.05 17.83 14.85
CA ALA A 36 28.84 17.43 15.57
C ALA A 36 27.72 16.99 14.62
N ALA A 37 27.47 17.72 13.53
CA ALA A 37 26.49 17.34 12.51
C ALA A 37 26.88 16.03 11.79
N ARG A 38 28.17 15.85 11.46
CA ARG A 38 28.70 14.58 10.93
C ARG A 38 28.57 13.45 11.94
N LEU A 39 28.83 13.71 13.23
CA LEU A 39 28.68 12.73 14.31
C LEU A 39 27.21 12.33 14.46
N VAL A 40 26.27 13.28 14.46
CA VAL A 40 24.82 12.97 14.53
C VAL A 40 24.35 12.21 13.30
N ASN A 41 24.79 12.60 12.09
CA ASN A 41 24.47 11.85 10.87
C ASN A 41 25.07 10.45 10.87
N ASN A 42 26.31 10.29 11.36
CA ASN A 42 26.95 9.00 11.53
C ASN A 42 26.21 8.16 12.58
N GLN A 43 25.79 8.75 13.71
CA GLN A 43 24.97 8.07 14.72
C GLN A 43 23.62 7.61 14.15
N ASN A 44 22.96 8.43 13.33
CA ASN A 44 21.71 8.07 12.66
C ASN A 44 21.90 6.98 11.60
N HIS A 45 23.00 7.05 10.83
CA HIS A 45 23.45 5.99 9.93
C HIS A 45 23.68 4.70 10.71
N LEU A 46 24.48 4.73 11.78
CA LEU A 46 24.82 3.55 12.59
C LEU A 46 23.59 2.94 13.24
N ARG A 47 22.63 3.75 13.69
CA ARG A 47 21.33 3.27 14.19
C ARG A 47 20.50 2.61 13.09
N THR A 48 20.51 3.17 11.89
CA THR A 48 19.79 2.61 10.74
C THR A 48 20.41 1.29 10.30
N GLU A 49 21.73 1.20 10.26
CA GLU A 49 22.49 -0.01 9.94
C GLU A 49 22.36 -1.06 11.05
N HIS A 50 22.36 -0.66 12.32
CA HIS A 50 22.07 -1.58 13.42
C HIS A 50 20.64 -2.12 13.34
N ASN A 51 19.65 -1.28 13.03
CA ASN A 51 18.27 -1.71 12.84
C ASN A 51 18.11 -2.61 11.59
N ARG A 52 18.84 -2.35 10.50
CA ARG A 52 18.86 -3.20 9.30
C ARG A 52 19.50 -4.55 9.56
N THR A 53 20.70 -4.57 10.17
CA THR A 53 21.45 -5.80 10.47
C THR A 53 20.74 -6.66 11.50
N THR A 54 20.11 -6.06 12.51
CA THR A 54 19.25 -6.81 13.45
C THR A 54 18.01 -7.36 12.76
N GLN A 55 17.35 -6.62 11.86
CA GLN A 55 16.20 -7.15 11.10
C GLN A 55 16.60 -8.28 10.15
N THR A 56 17.71 -8.16 9.43
CA THR A 56 18.20 -9.21 8.54
C THR A 56 18.65 -10.43 9.33
N ALA A 57 19.43 -10.27 10.41
CA ALA A 57 19.84 -11.39 11.26
C ALA A 57 18.65 -12.08 11.95
N ILE A 58 17.63 -11.31 12.39
CA ILE A 58 16.38 -11.87 12.91
C ILE A 58 15.67 -12.69 11.83
N ASN A 59 15.67 -12.23 10.58
CA ASN A 59 15.05 -12.96 9.48
C ASN A 59 15.83 -14.25 9.15
N TYR A 60 17.17 -14.20 9.11
CA TYR A 60 18.01 -15.37 8.79
C TYR A 60 18.04 -16.43 9.91
N ASP A 61 18.18 -16.05 11.19
CA ASP A 61 18.12 -16.99 12.33
C ASP A 61 16.74 -17.68 12.45
N SER A 62 15.70 -17.04 11.91
CA SER A 62 14.35 -17.63 11.84
C SER A 62 14.19 -18.63 10.69
N LEU A 63 15.05 -18.59 9.65
CA LEU A 63 15.08 -19.55 8.55
C LEU A 63 15.88 -20.81 8.93
N GLU A 64 16.94 -20.67 9.73
CA GLU A 64 17.80 -21.78 10.14
C GLU A 64 17.16 -22.71 11.19
N ARG A 65 16.14 -22.24 11.92
CA ARG A 65 15.42 -23.05 12.91
C ARG A 65 14.26 -23.88 12.35
N GLN A 66 14.01 -23.89 11.03
CA GLN A 66 12.95 -24.70 10.44
C GLN A 66 13.53 -26.00 9.87
N PRO A 67 12.98 -27.18 10.21
CA PRO A 67 13.53 -28.45 9.76
C PRO A 67 13.47 -28.56 8.23
N LEU A 68 14.62 -28.86 7.62
CA LEU A 68 14.91 -28.77 6.18
C LEU A 68 14.09 -29.72 5.26
N TRP A 69 13.13 -30.49 5.78
CA TRP A 69 12.24 -31.35 4.99
C TRP A 69 10.89 -30.70 4.63
N ASN A 70 10.60 -29.48 5.13
CA ASN A 70 9.42 -28.67 4.77
C ASN A 70 9.82 -27.19 4.55
N ALA A 71 10.56 -26.91 3.47
CA ALA A 71 11.07 -25.57 3.18
C ALA A 71 10.52 -25.00 1.86
N ASN A 72 9.21 -25.07 1.59
CA ASN A 72 8.62 -24.32 0.46
C ASN A 72 7.11 -24.01 0.59
N TRP A 73 6.54 -24.00 1.80
CA TRP A 73 5.12 -23.65 1.93
C TRP A 73 5.05 -22.27 2.58
N SER A 74 4.61 -21.26 1.82
CA SER A 74 4.53 -19.84 2.23
C SER A 74 3.57 -19.57 3.40
N MET A 75 3.02 -20.61 4.02
CA MET A 75 2.15 -20.60 5.19
C MET A 75 2.53 -21.78 6.09
N GLY A 76 2.86 -21.49 7.35
CA GLY A 76 3.03 -22.51 8.39
C GLY A 76 1.75 -22.74 9.19
N TRP A 77 1.88 -23.17 10.45
CA TRP A 77 0.76 -23.49 11.36
C TRP A 77 0.58 -22.43 12.45
N TRP A 78 -0.47 -22.55 13.27
CA TRP A 78 -0.65 -21.71 14.46
C TRP A 78 0.63 -21.71 15.31
N GLY A 79 1.15 -20.52 15.61
CA GLY A 79 2.41 -20.34 16.34
C GLY A 79 3.66 -20.19 15.45
N ASN A 80 3.61 -20.58 14.17
CA ASN A 80 4.69 -20.35 13.21
C ASN A 80 4.14 -20.17 11.79
N MET A 81 3.41 -19.07 11.53
CA MET A 81 2.80 -18.80 10.21
C MET A 81 3.79 -18.32 9.14
N GLY A 82 5.08 -18.14 9.47
CA GLY A 82 6.09 -17.69 8.51
C GLY A 82 6.04 -16.20 8.14
N GLY A 83 5.20 -15.41 8.83
CA GLY A 83 5.16 -13.95 8.69
C GLY A 83 6.28 -13.22 9.46
N PRO A 84 6.50 -11.93 9.19
CA PRO A 84 7.47 -11.13 9.93
C PRO A 84 7.12 -11.05 11.43
N LYS A 85 8.13 -10.92 12.29
CA LYS A 85 7.91 -10.76 13.76
C LYS A 85 7.15 -9.46 14.04
N GLN A 86 5.99 -9.58 14.70
CA GLN A 86 5.14 -8.44 15.06
C GLN A 86 5.27 -8.16 16.56
N LYS A 87 5.59 -6.91 16.93
CA LYS A 87 5.67 -6.45 18.33
C LYS A 87 4.99 -5.08 18.44
N GLY A 88 4.15 -4.90 19.45
CA GLY A 88 3.51 -3.60 19.75
C GLY A 88 2.18 -3.33 19.05
N ILE A 89 1.58 -4.32 18.38
CA ILE A 89 0.23 -4.23 17.83
C ILE A 89 -0.75 -4.78 18.87
N THR A 90 -1.76 -4.00 19.23
CA THR A 90 -2.82 -4.43 20.15
C THR A 90 -4.16 -4.38 19.42
N GLU A 91 -4.84 -5.53 19.38
CA GLU A 91 -6.15 -5.68 18.74
C GLU A 91 -7.24 -5.81 19.80
N TYR A 92 -8.37 -5.14 19.56
CA TYR A 92 -9.54 -5.22 20.42
C TYR A 92 -10.73 -5.72 19.60
N SER A 93 -11.46 -6.68 20.15
CA SER A 93 -12.66 -7.22 19.54
C SER A 93 -13.76 -7.35 20.58
N LEU A 94 -15.01 -7.16 20.16
CA LEU A 94 -16.20 -7.33 21.00
C LEU A 94 -16.87 -8.67 20.67
N SER A 95 -17.32 -9.40 21.69
CA SER A 95 -18.07 -10.64 21.49
C SER A 95 -19.26 -10.44 20.52
N PRO A 96 -19.48 -11.33 19.53
CA PRO A 96 -20.57 -11.21 18.57
C PRO A 96 -21.97 -11.14 19.22
N TYR A 97 -22.16 -11.77 20.38
CA TYR A 97 -23.42 -11.73 21.13
C TYR A 97 -23.76 -10.36 21.72
N ARG A 98 -22.77 -9.46 21.77
CA ARG A 98 -22.93 -8.05 22.20
C ARG A 98 -23.05 -7.09 21.01
N GLN A 99 -22.92 -7.59 19.79
CA GLN A 99 -23.07 -6.81 18.57
C GLN A 99 -24.48 -7.03 17.98
N SER A 100 -25.04 -6.00 17.34
CA SER A 100 -26.29 -6.15 16.59
C SER A 100 -25.96 -6.67 15.18
N PRO A 101 -26.35 -7.91 14.83
CA PRO A 101 -26.05 -8.48 13.52
C PRO A 101 -26.80 -7.69 12.44
N GLY A 102 -26.06 -7.22 11.43
CA GLY A 102 -26.64 -6.48 10.29
C GLY A 102 -26.94 -5.00 10.57
N LYS A 103 -26.49 -4.42 11.69
CA LYS A 103 -26.60 -2.98 11.93
C LYS A 103 -25.96 -2.20 10.78
N HIS A 104 -26.74 -1.33 10.14
CA HIS A 104 -26.37 -0.57 8.93
C HIS A 104 -26.02 -1.42 7.70
N ALA A 105 -26.43 -2.69 7.61
CA ALA A 105 -26.14 -3.52 6.45
C ALA A 105 -26.64 -2.88 5.14
N PHE A 106 -27.89 -2.40 5.11
CA PHE A 106 -28.46 -1.79 3.90
C PHE A 106 -27.80 -0.46 3.52
N ARG A 107 -27.74 0.50 4.45
CA ARG A 107 -27.12 1.81 4.23
C ARG A 107 -25.62 1.68 3.91
N GLY A 108 -24.92 0.81 4.62
CA GLY A 108 -23.50 0.54 4.41
C GLY A 108 -23.26 -0.13 3.06
N TRP A 109 -24.03 -1.15 2.70
CA TRP A 109 -23.91 -1.81 1.40
C TRP A 109 -24.21 -0.87 0.24
N LEU A 110 -25.25 -0.03 0.33
CA LEU A 110 -25.60 0.87 -0.77
C LEU A 110 -24.48 1.86 -1.08
N PHE A 111 -24.00 2.59 -0.07
CA PHE A 111 -22.97 3.63 -0.30
C PHE A 111 -21.57 3.04 -0.48
N GLN A 112 -21.19 2.04 0.32
CA GLN A 112 -19.86 1.42 0.21
C GLN A 112 -19.77 0.46 -0.97
N GLY A 113 -20.86 -0.22 -1.29
CA GLY A 113 -20.98 -1.07 -2.48
C GLY A 113 -20.89 -0.26 -3.76
N TYR A 114 -21.63 0.86 -3.87
CA TYR A 114 -21.48 1.77 -5.02
C TYR A 114 -20.04 2.25 -5.19
N ARG A 115 -19.38 2.69 -4.11
CA ARG A 115 -17.98 3.13 -4.18
C ARG A 115 -17.04 2.03 -4.68
N ARG A 116 -17.23 0.78 -4.22
CA ARG A 116 -16.44 -0.38 -4.67
C ARG A 116 -16.71 -0.72 -6.14
N LEU A 117 -17.97 -0.67 -6.55
CA LEU A 117 -18.37 -0.92 -7.94
C LEU A 117 -17.82 0.15 -8.87
N ALA A 118 -17.94 1.44 -8.51
CA ALA A 118 -17.44 2.54 -9.32
C ALA A 118 -15.94 2.43 -9.63
N CYS A 119 -15.13 1.93 -8.70
CA CYS A 119 -13.69 1.69 -8.94
C CYS A 119 -13.42 0.49 -9.86
N GLN A 120 -14.31 -0.50 -9.91
CA GLN A 120 -14.10 -1.75 -10.63
C GLN A 120 -14.81 -1.80 -12.00
N VAL A 121 -15.91 -1.07 -12.14
CA VAL A 121 -16.72 -0.96 -13.36
C VAL A 121 -15.87 -0.69 -14.60
N PRO A 122 -14.90 0.25 -14.61
CA PRO A 122 -14.10 0.53 -15.80
C PRO A 122 -13.33 -0.67 -16.33
N TYR A 123 -12.87 -1.59 -15.47
CA TYR A 123 -12.03 -2.71 -15.88
C TYR A 123 -12.78 -3.76 -16.69
N TRP A 124 -14.08 -3.96 -16.42
CA TRP A 124 -14.88 -4.96 -17.13
C TRP A 124 -15.87 -4.31 -18.11
N ILE A 125 -16.42 -3.14 -17.82
CA ILE A 125 -17.43 -2.52 -18.69
C ILE A 125 -16.84 -2.13 -20.05
N VAL A 126 -15.55 -1.79 -20.10
CA VAL A 126 -14.86 -1.43 -21.34
C VAL A 126 -14.73 -2.65 -22.27
N PRO A 127 -14.12 -3.79 -21.87
CA PRO A 127 -14.05 -4.96 -22.75
C PRO A 127 -15.43 -5.51 -23.12
N PHE A 128 -16.41 -5.50 -22.19
CA PHE A 128 -17.77 -5.93 -22.52
C PHE A 128 -18.47 -4.96 -23.49
N GLY A 129 -18.29 -3.66 -23.33
CA GLY A 129 -18.84 -2.64 -24.23
C GLY A 129 -18.26 -2.74 -25.64
N VAL A 130 -16.93 -2.95 -25.74
CA VAL A 130 -16.26 -3.17 -27.03
C VAL A 130 -16.75 -4.48 -27.67
N GLY A 131 -16.78 -5.59 -26.92
CA GLY A 131 -17.25 -6.87 -27.44
C GLY A 131 -18.69 -6.80 -27.97
N TYR A 132 -19.59 -6.18 -27.19
CA TYR A 132 -20.98 -5.98 -27.62
C TYR A 132 -21.08 -5.06 -28.85
N GLY A 133 -20.28 -3.99 -28.89
CA GLY A 133 -20.24 -3.08 -30.03
C GLY A 133 -19.82 -3.77 -31.33
N VAL A 134 -18.79 -4.63 -31.28
CA VAL A 134 -18.32 -5.39 -32.44
C VAL A 134 -19.39 -6.37 -32.93
N ILE A 135 -20.05 -7.10 -32.02
CA ILE A 135 -21.11 -8.05 -32.37
C ILE A 135 -22.28 -7.32 -33.05
N LYS A 136 -22.74 -6.19 -32.48
CA LYS A 136 -23.86 -5.42 -33.05
C LYS A 136 -23.53 -4.83 -34.40
N TRP A 137 -22.29 -4.37 -34.59
CA TRP A 137 -21.82 -3.92 -35.90
C TRP A 137 -21.80 -5.07 -36.91
N ALA A 138 -21.25 -6.23 -36.54
CA ALA A 138 -21.16 -7.40 -37.42
C ALA A 138 -22.54 -7.92 -37.83
N ASP A 139 -23.51 -7.96 -36.92
CA ASP A 139 -24.90 -8.34 -37.23
C ASP A 139 -25.53 -7.37 -38.23
N ALA A 140 -25.37 -6.06 -38.01
CA ALA A 140 -25.92 -5.03 -38.88
C ALA A 140 -25.27 -5.07 -40.28
N ASP A 141 -23.96 -5.26 -40.36
CA ASP A 141 -23.24 -5.40 -41.63
C ASP A 141 -23.68 -6.66 -42.37
N ASN A 142 -23.79 -7.80 -41.68
CA ASN A 142 -24.27 -9.05 -42.27
C ASN A 142 -25.71 -8.91 -42.80
N HIS A 143 -26.61 -8.28 -42.03
CA HIS A 143 -27.96 -7.99 -42.51
C HIS A 143 -27.96 -7.08 -43.73
N PHE A 144 -27.15 -6.02 -43.73
CA PHE A 144 -27.06 -5.09 -44.86
C PHE A 144 -26.56 -5.79 -46.14
N ARG A 145 -25.54 -6.64 -46.02
CA ARG A 145 -24.99 -7.40 -47.16
C ARG A 145 -26.02 -8.33 -47.80
N ASN A 146 -26.94 -8.88 -47.01
CA ASN A 146 -28.05 -9.73 -47.48
C ASN A 146 -29.25 -8.94 -48.07
N THR A 147 -29.14 -7.62 -48.25
CA THR A 147 -30.19 -6.80 -48.88
C THR A 147 -29.85 -6.49 -50.34
N LYS A 148 -30.87 -6.21 -51.15
CA LYS A 148 -30.69 -5.79 -52.56
C LYS A 148 -29.78 -4.58 -52.70
N ALA A 149 -29.85 -3.63 -51.76
CA ALA A 149 -28.97 -2.46 -51.73
C ALA A 149 -27.51 -2.84 -51.45
N GLY A 150 -27.27 -3.81 -50.57
CA GLY A 150 -25.94 -4.37 -50.32
C GLY A 150 -25.37 -5.11 -51.53
N HIS A 151 -26.22 -5.83 -52.28
CA HIS A 151 -25.83 -6.49 -53.52
C HIS A 151 -25.46 -5.46 -54.60
N ALA A 152 -26.24 -4.38 -54.73
CA ALA A 152 -25.96 -3.31 -55.68
C ALA A 152 -24.63 -2.59 -55.41
N GLN A 153 -24.18 -2.57 -54.14
CA GLN A 153 -22.89 -2.03 -53.73
C GLN A 153 -21.72 -3.02 -53.89
N GLY A 154 -21.96 -4.24 -54.40
CA GLY A 154 -20.93 -5.26 -54.59
C GLY A 154 -20.31 -5.78 -53.29
N LYS A 155 -20.97 -5.57 -52.15
CA LYS A 155 -20.49 -6.03 -50.82
C LYS A 155 -20.88 -7.47 -50.50
N PHE A 156 -21.40 -8.20 -51.47
CA PHE A 156 -21.68 -9.62 -51.31
C PHE A 156 -20.35 -10.40 -51.22
N PRO A 157 -20.25 -11.44 -50.38
CA PRO A 157 -19.17 -12.43 -50.53
C PRO A 157 -19.26 -13.16 -51.88
#